data_AF-C1LJ66-F1
#
_entry.id   AF-C1LJ66-F1
#
_cell.length_a   1.000
_cell.length_b   1.000
_cell.length_c   1.000
_cell.angle_alpha   90.00
_cell.angle_beta   90.00
_cell.angle_gamma   90.00
#
_symmetry.space_group_name_H-M   'P 1'
#
loop_
_entity.id
_entity.type
_entity.pdbx_description
1 polymer ?
#
loop_
_entity_poly.entity_id
_entity_poly.type
_entity_poly.pdbx_seq_one_letter_code
_entity_poly.pdbx_strand_id
1 'polypeptide(L)'
;MSLEGLTNAAHSQRVRFLYKFILTLHRSLPPHLREIGDKYVKGEFKRHRDVKPEFVQPFMVEWTKYAVELSMQIKQSLQISSNKIDVRTDNDKNKVREETFGKSLDESSLNRFSEAQLNQLLTLAKEIYNEDHKLSKS
;
A
#
# COMPACT_ATOMS: atom_id res chain seq x y z
N MET A 1 -29.78 24.69 4.40
CA MET A 1 -28.59 23.79 4.40
C MET A 1 -27.53 24.44 5.26
N SER A 2 -27.05 23.75 6.30
CA SER A 2 -26.00 24.27 7.21
C SER A 2 -24.61 24.06 6.62
N LEU A 3 -23.67 24.95 6.97
CA LEU A 3 -22.26 24.89 6.55
C LEU A 3 -21.59 23.57 6.97
N GLU A 4 -21.95 23.03 8.13
CA GLU A 4 -21.45 21.74 8.63
C GLU A 4 -21.91 20.53 7.80
N GLY A 5 -23.11 20.60 7.20
CA GLY A 5 -23.57 19.56 6.28
C GLY A 5 -22.73 19.51 5.00
N LEU A 6 -22.26 20.67 4.54
CA LEU A 6 -21.47 20.80 3.32
C LEU A 6 -20.02 20.28 3.53
N THR A 7 -19.43 20.57 4.69
CA THR A 7 -18.07 20.09 5.03
C THR A 7 -18.04 18.57 5.22
N ASN A 8 -19.09 17.99 5.83
CA ASN A 8 -19.22 16.54 6.00
C ASN A 8 -19.42 15.80 4.67
N ALA A 9 -20.22 16.36 3.75
CA ALA A 9 -20.40 15.80 2.42
C ALA A 9 -19.10 15.88 1.60
N ALA A 10 -18.39 17.02 1.65
CA ALA A 10 -17.10 17.20 1.00
C ALA A 10 -16.05 16.23 1.56
N HIS A 11 -16.02 16.01 2.87
CA HIS A 11 -15.11 15.06 3.51
C HIS A 11 -15.40 13.63 3.05
N SER A 12 -16.66 13.20 3.09
CA SER A 12 -17.09 11.86 2.64
C SER A 12 -16.71 11.60 1.18
N GLN A 13 -16.83 12.62 0.33
CA GLN A 13 -16.43 12.53 -1.08
C GLN A 13 -14.90 12.38 -1.24
N ARG A 14 -14.11 13.11 -0.44
CA ARG A 14 -12.64 12.98 -0.45
C ARG A 14 -12.18 11.60 0.02
N VAL A 15 -12.78 11.07 1.09
CA VAL A 15 -12.49 9.71 1.58
C VAL A 15 -12.81 8.68 0.50
N ARG A 16 -14.00 8.80 -0.13
CA ARG A 16 -14.42 7.88 -1.20
C ARG A 16 -13.50 7.96 -2.42
N PHE A 17 -13.06 9.16 -2.79
CA PHE A 17 -12.09 9.36 -3.86
C PHE A 17 -10.76 8.66 -3.54
N LEU A 18 -10.20 8.90 -2.36
CA LEU A 18 -8.94 8.31 -1.92
C LEU A 18 -9.01 6.77 -1.92
N TYR A 19 -10.08 6.20 -1.36
CA TYR A 19 -10.32 4.76 -1.36
C TYR A 19 -10.32 4.18 -2.78
N LYS A 20 -11.10 4.78 -3.69
CA LYS A 20 -11.17 4.32 -5.09
C LYS A 20 -9.84 4.50 -5.82
N PHE A 21 -9.12 5.58 -5.53
CA PHE A 21 -7.83 5.88 -6.15
C PHE A 21 -6.79 4.84 -5.75
N ILE A 22 -6.68 4.50 -4.47
CA ILE A 22 -5.78 3.45 -3.96
C ILE A 22 -6.08 2.09 -4.62
N LEU A 23 -7.35 1.67 -4.64
CA LEU A 23 -7.74 0.42 -5.29
C LEU A 23 -7.46 0.43 -6.81
N THR A 24 -7.43 1.60 -7.44
CA THR A 24 -7.04 1.72 -8.84
C THR A 24 -5.53 1.52 -9.00
N LEU A 25 -4.72 2.13 -8.12
CA LEU A 25 -3.26 1.93 -8.12
C LEU A 25 -2.87 0.47 -7.88
N HIS A 26 -3.57 -0.23 -7.00
CA HIS A 26 -3.36 -1.65 -6.72
C HIS A 26 -3.50 -2.55 -7.95
N ARG A 27 -4.26 -2.13 -8.97
CA ARG A 27 -4.42 -2.92 -10.22
C ARG A 27 -3.11 -3.05 -10.99
N SER A 28 -2.18 -2.11 -10.80
CA SER A 28 -0.85 -2.12 -11.41
C SER A 28 0.20 -2.87 -10.60
N LEU A 29 -0.19 -3.45 -9.45
CA LEU A 29 0.69 -4.29 -8.63
C LEU A 29 0.63 -5.76 -9.05
N PRO A 30 1.69 -6.54 -8.77
CA PRO A 30 1.68 -7.99 -8.89
C PRO A 30 0.47 -8.63 -8.18
N PRO A 31 -0.10 -9.73 -8.70
CA PRO A 31 -1.36 -10.30 -8.20
C PRO A 31 -1.38 -10.57 -6.69
N HIS A 32 -0.30 -11.12 -6.13
CA HIS A 32 -0.21 -11.40 -4.69
C HIS A 32 -0.26 -10.09 -3.87
N LEU A 33 0.51 -9.07 -4.26
CA LEU A 33 0.59 -7.80 -3.53
C LEU A 33 -0.74 -7.06 -3.60
N ARG A 34 -1.39 -7.10 -4.77
CA ARG A 34 -2.73 -6.55 -4.97
C ARG A 34 -3.75 -7.20 -4.04
N GLU A 35 -3.76 -8.53 -3.95
CA GLU A 35 -4.75 -9.23 -3.13
C GLU A 35 -4.64 -8.87 -1.64
N ILE A 36 -3.41 -8.89 -1.11
CA ILE A 36 -3.14 -8.55 0.29
C ILE A 36 -3.47 -7.07 0.54
N GLY A 37 -3.00 -6.18 -0.34
CA GLY A 37 -3.27 -4.75 -0.26
C GLY A 37 -4.77 -4.42 -0.31
N ASP A 38 -5.54 -5.04 -1.21
CA ASP A 38 -6.98 -4.83 -1.33
C ASP A 38 -7.73 -5.26 -0.06
N LYS A 39 -7.38 -6.40 0.52
CA LYS A 39 -7.97 -6.89 1.78
C LYS A 39 -7.68 -5.89 2.91
N TYR A 40 -6.44 -5.42 3.00
CA TYR A 40 -6.02 -4.47 4.03
C TYR A 40 -6.72 -3.11 3.91
N VAL A 41 -6.72 -2.50 2.72
CA VAL A 41 -7.38 -1.20 2.45
C VAL A 41 -8.87 -1.26 2.78
N LYS A 42 -9.56 -2.32 2.37
CA LYS A 42 -10.98 -2.51 2.68
C LYS A 42 -11.22 -2.62 4.19
N GLY A 43 -10.36 -3.34 4.90
CA GLY A 43 -10.42 -3.48 6.35
C GLY A 43 -10.21 -2.15 7.08
N GLU A 44 -9.15 -1.43 6.72
CA GLU A 44 -8.79 -0.15 7.35
C GLU A 44 -9.82 0.94 7.12
N PHE A 45 -10.27 1.16 5.88
CA PHE A 45 -11.30 2.18 5.60
C PHE A 45 -12.64 1.85 6.25
N LYS A 46 -12.98 0.55 6.39
CA LYS A 46 -14.18 0.13 7.12
C LYS A 46 -14.04 0.41 8.61
N ARG A 47 -12.90 0.07 9.22
CA ARG A 47 -12.61 0.35 10.64
C ARG A 47 -12.61 1.85 10.92
N HIS A 48 -12.13 2.66 9.98
CA HIS A 48 -12.03 4.11 10.14
C HIS A 48 -13.36 4.86 10.07
N ARG A 49 -14.44 4.22 9.62
CA ARG A 49 -15.76 4.86 9.46
C ARG A 49 -16.29 5.50 10.74
N ASP A 50 -16.07 4.83 11.89
CA ASP A 50 -16.66 5.20 13.18
C ASP A 50 -15.60 5.67 14.20
N VAL A 51 -14.41 6.07 13.72
CA VAL A 51 -13.31 6.52 14.58
C VAL A 51 -13.53 7.98 15.02
N LYS A 52 -12.95 8.34 16.18
CA LYS A 52 -13.00 9.71 16.70
C LYS A 52 -12.50 10.73 15.67
N PRO A 53 -13.14 11.91 15.56
CA PRO A 53 -12.77 12.95 14.59
C PRO A 53 -11.30 13.38 14.62
N GLU A 54 -10.64 13.30 15.77
CA GLU A 54 -9.22 13.62 15.95
C GLU A 54 -8.27 12.78 15.10
N PHE A 55 -8.64 11.53 14.77
CA PHE A 55 -7.81 10.64 13.95
C PHE A 55 -8.11 10.75 12.44
N VAL A 56 -9.18 11.45 12.06
CA VAL A 56 -9.60 11.55 10.65
C VAL A 56 -8.58 12.31 9.80
N GLN A 57 -8.06 13.43 10.31
CA GLN A 57 -7.05 14.21 9.58
C GLN A 57 -5.73 13.43 9.43
N PRO A 58 -5.11 12.89 10.50
CA PRO A 58 -3.93 12.04 10.38
C PRO A 58 -4.13 10.87 9.41
N PHE A 59 -5.28 10.19 9.48
CA PHE A 59 -5.60 9.10 8.56
C PHE A 59 -5.55 9.57 7.11
N MET A 60 -6.25 10.66 6.77
CA MET A 60 -6.26 11.19 5.41
C MET A 60 -4.87 11.59 4.92
N VAL A 61 -4.03 12.17 5.77
CA VAL A 61 -2.65 12.53 5.43
C VAL A 61 -1.82 11.29 5.11
N GLU A 62 -1.81 10.29 5.99
CA GLU A 62 -0.98 9.09 5.80
C GLU A 62 -1.44 8.26 4.59
N TRP A 63 -2.75 8.10 4.39
CA TRP A 63 -3.26 7.39 3.22
C TRP A 63 -3.03 8.13 1.90
N THR A 64 -3.00 9.46 1.93
CA THR A 64 -2.62 10.26 0.75
C THR A 64 -1.13 10.10 0.45
N LYS A 65 -0.26 10.13 1.47
CA LYS A 65 1.18 9.88 1.31
C LYS A 65 1.42 8.49 0.71
N TYR A 66 0.77 7.45 1.25
CA TYR A 66 0.83 6.10 0.72
C TYR A 66 0.45 6.05 -0.77
N ALA A 67 -0.68 6.66 -1.16
CA ALA A 67 -1.11 6.68 -2.56
C ALA A 67 -0.11 7.38 -3.48
N VAL A 68 0.48 8.50 -3.03
CA VAL A 68 1.51 9.23 -3.79
C VAL A 68 2.75 8.36 -3.97
N GLU A 69 3.27 7.78 -2.90
CA GLU A 69 4.46 6.92 -2.93
C GLU A 69 4.26 5.70 -3.82
N LEU A 70 3.10 5.03 -3.69
CA LEU A 70 2.74 3.89 -4.52
C LEU A 70 2.68 4.28 -6.01
N SER A 71 2.10 5.43 -6.33
CA SER A 71 2.04 5.92 -7.71
C SER A 71 3.43 6.20 -8.29
N MET A 72 4.38 6.68 -7.47
CA MET A 72 5.76 6.91 -7.88
C MET A 72 6.48 5.58 -8.16
N GLN A 73 6.31 4.59 -7.28
CA GLN A 73 6.90 3.26 -7.46
C GLN A 73 6.38 2.56 -8.73
N ILE A 74 5.07 2.63 -8.97
CA ILE A 74 4.47 2.09 -10.21
C ILE A 74 5.03 2.80 -11.45
N LYS A 75 5.19 4.13 -11.42
CA LYS A 75 5.80 4.86 -12.54
C LYS A 75 7.24 4.43 -12.80
N GLN A 76 8.03 4.25 -11.74
CA GLN A 76 9.42 3.82 -11.84
C GLN A 76 9.54 2.39 -12.40
N SER A 77 8.69 1.46 -11.94
CA SER A 77 8.71 0.08 -12.45
C SER A 77 8.36 0.00 -13.94
N LEU A 78 7.40 0.82 -14.39
CA LEU A 78 7.04 0.93 -15.80
C LEU A 78 8.18 1.53 -16.64
N GLN A 79 8.87 2.57 -16.17
CA GLN A 79 10.01 3.17 -16.89
C GLN A 79 11.19 2.21 -17.03
N ILE A 80 11.51 1.44 -16.00
CA ILE A 80 12.57 0.41 -16.03
C ILE A 80 12.25 -0.65 -17.09
N SER A 81 10.96 -0.99 -17.24
CA SER A 81 10.50 -1.97 -18.23
C SER A 81 10.64 -1.44 -19.67
N SER A 82 10.34 -0.16 -19.90
CA SER A 82 10.43 0.48 -21.22
C SER A 82 11.88 0.65 -21.71
N ASN A 83 12.80 1.07 -20.84
CA ASN A 83 14.22 1.28 -21.22
C ASN A 83 14.99 -0.02 -21.50
N LYS A 84 14.41 -1.20 -21.21
CA LYS A 84 15.08 -2.50 -21.39
C LYS A 84 14.94 -3.07 -22.81
N ILE A 85 14.11 -2.47 -23.68
CA ILE A 85 13.86 -2.98 -25.04
C ILE A 85 15.05 -2.71 -25.99
N ASP A 86 15.91 -1.71 -25.71
CA ASP A 86 17.00 -1.29 -26.60
C ASP A 86 18.38 -1.94 -26.34
N VAL A 87 18.54 -2.78 -25.31
CA VAL A 87 19.83 -3.42 -25.00
C VAL A 87 19.71 -4.93 -25.17
N ARG A 88 19.76 -5.38 -26.43
CA ARG A 88 20.13 -6.76 -26.78
C ARG A 88 21.64 -6.90 -26.65
N THR A 89 22.10 -7.24 -25.46
CA THR A 89 23.43 -7.82 -25.27
C THR A 89 23.23 -9.19 -24.67
N ASP A 90 23.59 -10.22 -25.42
CA ASP A 90 23.58 -11.62 -25.02
C ASP A 90 24.64 -11.87 -23.94
N ASN A 91 24.36 -11.48 -22.70
CA ASN A 91 24.98 -12.11 -21.55
C ASN A 91 24.21 -11.78 -20.26
N ASP A 92 24.01 -12.82 -19.46
CA ASP A 92 23.43 -12.82 -18.11
C ASP A 92 21.91 -13.06 -18.01
N LYS A 93 21.55 -14.35 -18.03
CA LYS A 93 20.18 -14.88 -17.95
C LYS A 93 19.65 -15.07 -16.51
N ASN A 94 20.31 -14.63 -15.44
CA ASN A 94 19.88 -15.07 -14.10
C ASN A 94 19.92 -14.03 -12.97
N LYS A 95 19.57 -12.78 -13.25
CA LYS A 95 19.15 -11.85 -12.19
C LYS A 95 17.63 -11.74 -12.19
N VAL A 96 16.97 -12.57 -11.37
CA VAL A 96 15.55 -12.39 -11.01
C VAL A 96 15.42 -10.98 -10.46
N ARG A 97 14.86 -10.07 -11.27
CA ARG A 97 14.64 -8.68 -10.86
C ARG A 97 13.35 -8.68 -10.05
N GLU A 98 13.50 -8.77 -8.75
CA GLU A 98 12.41 -8.56 -7.81
C GLU A 98 11.87 -7.13 -8.04
N GLU A 99 10.63 -7.01 -8.51
CA GLU A 99 9.95 -5.71 -8.60
C GLU A 99 9.77 -5.21 -7.17
N THR A 100 10.72 -4.41 -6.69
CA THR A 100 10.77 -3.94 -5.31
C THR A 100 9.75 -2.83 -5.08
N PHE A 101 8.49 -3.23 -4.92
CA PHE A 101 7.45 -2.38 -4.34
C PHE A 101 7.65 -2.27 -2.83
N GLY A 102 7.42 -1.09 -2.27
CA GLY A 102 7.61 -0.81 -0.84
C GLY A 102 8.90 -0.07 -0.51
N LYS A 103 9.12 0.15 0.79
CA LYS A 103 10.33 0.78 1.34
C LYS A 103 11.00 -0.20 2.30
N SER A 104 12.33 -0.24 2.27
CA SER A 104 13.09 -0.95 3.30
C SER A 104 12.87 -0.24 4.64
N LEU A 105 12.49 -1.01 5.67
CA LEU A 105 12.37 -0.52 7.04
C LEU A 105 13.73 -0.72 7.72
N ASP A 106 14.40 0.37 8.09
CA ASP A 106 15.62 0.33 8.88
C ASP A 106 15.33 0.30 10.39
N GLU A 107 16.33 -0.07 11.17
CA GLU A 107 16.23 -0.19 12.63
C GLU A 107 15.82 1.13 13.32
N SER A 108 16.29 2.26 12.79
CA SER A 108 15.91 3.59 13.29
C SER A 108 14.43 3.90 13.03
N SER A 109 13.85 3.35 11.95
CA SER A 109 12.42 3.44 11.68
C SER A 109 11.61 2.56 12.61
N LEU A 110 12.09 1.34 12.91
CA LEU A 110 11.43 0.42 13.85
C LEU A 110 11.38 0.98 15.28
N ASN A 111 12.43 1.65 15.73
CA ASN A 111 12.48 2.28 17.05
C ASN A 111 11.48 3.44 17.24
N ARG A 112 10.88 3.95 16.16
CA ARG A 112 9.86 5.00 16.23
C ARG A 112 8.44 4.47 16.39
N PHE A 113 8.24 3.15 16.26
CA PHE A 113 6.91 2.56 16.31
C PHE A 113 6.51 2.30 17.76
N SER A 114 5.24 2.53 18.07
CA SER A 114 4.66 2.08 19.35
C SER A 114 4.58 0.56 19.41
N GLU A 115 4.44 0.01 20.61
CA GLU A 115 4.28 -1.44 20.82
C GLU A 115 3.09 -2.02 20.03
N ALA A 116 1.97 -1.30 19.96
CA ALA A 116 0.82 -1.69 19.16
C ALA A 116 1.14 -1.74 17.66
N GLN A 117 1.90 -0.78 17.15
CA GLN A 117 2.32 -0.74 15.74
C GLN A 117 3.32 -1.84 15.40
N LEU A 118 4.23 -2.16 16.33
CA LEU A 118 5.16 -3.29 16.18
C LEU A 118 4.43 -4.63 16.16
N ASN A 119 3.45 -4.81 17.05
CA ASN A 119 2.62 -6.02 17.08
C ASN A 119 1.77 -6.19 15.81
N GLN A 120 1.22 -5.09 15.29
CA GLN A 120 0.53 -5.10 14.01
C GLN A 120 1.48 -5.48 12.86
N LEU A 121 2.68 -4.89 12.82
CA LEU A 121 3.69 -5.22 11.82
C LEU A 121 4.09 -6.70 11.88
N LEU A 122 4.29 -7.25 13.10
CA LEU A 122 4.59 -8.66 13.31
C LEU A 122 3.46 -9.57 12.82
N THR A 123 2.21 -9.19 13.06
CA THR A 123 1.04 -9.94 12.60
C THR A 123 0.99 -9.99 11.07
N LEU A 124 1.18 -8.85 10.41
CA LEU A 124 1.21 -8.75 8.96
C LEU A 124 2.37 -9.55 8.36
N ALA A 125 3.56 -9.49 8.97
CA ALA A 125 4.70 -10.28 8.53
C ALA A 125 4.38 -11.78 8.59
N LYS A 126 3.80 -12.25 9.71
CA LYS A 126 3.39 -13.66 9.86
C LYS A 126 2.35 -14.08 8.82
N GLU A 127 1.39 -13.22 8.48
CA GLU A 127 0.40 -13.54 7.43
C GLU A 127 1.04 -13.77 6.07
N ILE A 128 2.05 -12.97 5.71
CA ILE A 128 2.77 -13.12 4.44
C ILE A 128 3.59 -14.41 4.45
N TYR A 129 4.41 -14.64 5.47
CA TYR A 129 5.31 -15.81 5.53
C TYR A 129 4.59 -17.15 5.83
N ASN A 130 3.41 -17.13 6.46
CA ASN A 130 2.63 -18.36 6.68
C ASN A 130 1.91 -18.84 5.40
N GLU A 131 1.60 -17.95 4.45
CA GLU A 131 0.98 -18.36 3.17
C GLU A 131 1.99 -19.10 2.27
N ASP A 132 3.28 -18.76 2.31
CA ASP A 132 4.33 -19.50 1.61
C ASP A 132 4.44 -20.96 2.10
N HIS A 133 4.15 -21.21 3.38
CA HIS A 133 4.18 -22.56 3.95
C HIS A 133 2.95 -23.42 3.60
N LYS A 134 1.85 -22.83 3.11
CA LYS A 134 0.67 -23.57 2.63
C LYS A 134 0.85 -24.11 1.21
N LEU A 135 1.66 -23.46 0.38
CA LEU A 135 1.93 -23.91 -0.99
C LEU A 135 2.90 -25.10 -1.07
N SER A 136 3.62 -25.42 0.01
CA SER A 136 4.51 -26.59 0.10
C SER A 136 3.78 -27.90 0.48
N LYS A 137 2.48 -27.86 0.79
CA LYS A 137 1.73 -29.03 1.28
C LYS A 137 0.43 -29.32 0.50
N SER A 138 0.39 -28.99 -0.79
CA SER A 138 -0.68 -29.46 -1.68
C SER A 138 -0.15 -30.32 -2.81
#